data_AF-A0A7L3L9T6-F1
#
_entry.id   AF-A0A7L3L9T6-F1
#
_cell.length_a   1.000
_cell.length_b   1.000
_cell.length_c   1.000
_cell.angle_alpha   90.00
_cell.angle_beta   90.00
_cell.angle_gamma   90.00
#
_symmetry.space_group_name_H-M   'P 1'
#
loop_
_entity.id
_entity.type
_entity.pdbx_description
1 polymer ?
#
loop_
_entity_poly.entity_id
_entity_poly.type
_entity_poly.pdbx_seq_one_letter_code
_entity_poly.pdbx_strand_id
1 'polypeptide(L)'
;HIVEKMCANSTGIKLTRNLEQGSRYKETFTGSALVDWLISNGFAVSRFEAVTLASMLMEENFIKPVGSRSTEAMRYSDLSEQFLDDSTALYMLAESSNKHASSKEEVQFNTAELSGTIVKQGFLVKQGHKRKNWKVRKFVLRADPAFLHYYDPTKEENRPVGGFSLRGCLISALEDNGVPAGVKGNVQGNLFKIITKNDIHYYIQASSKAERTQWIEAIKPLT
;
A
#
# COMPACT_ATOMS: atom_id res chain seq x y z
N HIS A 1 -17.45 -8.78 -13.20
CA HIS A 1 -17.81 -8.35 -14.57
C HIS A 1 -17.74 -6.84 -14.80
N ILE A 2 -18.58 -5.99 -14.16
CA ILE A 2 -18.53 -4.52 -14.36
C ILE A 2 -17.16 -3.95 -13.98
N VAL A 3 -16.69 -4.25 -12.77
CA VAL A 3 -15.39 -3.77 -12.24
C VAL A 3 -14.21 -4.22 -13.11
N GLU A 4 -14.19 -5.49 -13.54
CA GLU A 4 -13.15 -6.03 -14.42
C GLU A 4 -13.11 -5.29 -15.77
N LYS A 5 -14.29 -4.96 -16.31
CA LYS A 5 -14.39 -4.20 -17.57
C LYS A 5 -13.99 -2.74 -17.35
N MET A 6 -14.30 -2.13 -16.20
CA MET A 6 -13.85 -0.76 -15.85
C MET A 6 -12.32 -0.65 -15.80
N CYS A 7 -11.63 -1.68 -15.31
CA CYS A 7 -10.17 -1.74 -15.22
C CYS A 7 -9.47 -2.16 -16.54
N ALA A 8 -10.20 -2.51 -17.59
CA ALA A 8 -9.61 -3.01 -18.83
C ALA A 8 -8.91 -1.90 -19.64
N ASN A 9 -7.69 -2.16 -20.12
CA ASN A 9 -6.85 -1.15 -20.80
C ASN A 9 -7.44 -0.54 -22.07
N SER A 10 -8.36 -1.23 -22.77
CA SER A 10 -8.92 -0.77 -24.06
C SER A 10 -10.43 -0.48 -24.02
N THR A 11 -11.17 -1.10 -23.10
CA THR A 11 -12.64 -0.95 -22.99
C THR A 11 -13.08 -0.34 -21.65
N GLY A 12 -12.13 -0.05 -20.77
CA GLY A 12 -12.38 0.49 -19.44
C GLY A 12 -12.76 1.96 -19.42
N ILE A 13 -13.04 2.44 -18.22
CA ILE A 13 -13.39 3.84 -18.02
C ILE A 13 -12.18 4.72 -18.33
N LYS A 14 -12.40 5.79 -19.09
CA LYS A 14 -11.30 6.69 -19.49
C LYS A 14 -10.84 7.52 -18.29
N LEU A 15 -9.67 7.18 -17.77
CA LEU A 15 -9.04 7.90 -16.67
C LEU A 15 -8.31 9.14 -17.17
N THR A 16 -8.45 10.24 -16.44
CA THR A 16 -7.87 11.54 -16.76
C THR A 16 -7.10 12.09 -15.56
N ARG A 17 -6.21 13.06 -15.82
CA ARG A 17 -5.51 13.80 -14.78
C ARG A 17 -6.25 15.11 -14.59
N ASN A 18 -6.81 15.32 -13.40
CA ASN A 18 -7.59 16.51 -13.08
C ASN A 18 -6.84 17.37 -12.05
N LEU A 19 -6.97 18.68 -12.20
CA LEU A 19 -6.44 19.68 -11.27
C LEU A 19 -7.62 20.44 -10.68
N GLU A 20 -7.86 20.29 -9.38
CA GLU A 20 -8.95 20.97 -8.68
C GLU A 20 -8.39 21.62 -7.40
N GLN A 21 -8.60 22.93 -7.25
CA GLN A 21 -8.17 23.71 -6.07
C GLN A 21 -6.70 23.49 -5.65
N GLY A 22 -5.79 23.38 -6.61
CA GLY A 22 -4.35 23.18 -6.37
C GLY A 22 -3.95 21.72 -6.08
N SER A 23 -4.91 20.81 -5.96
CA SER A 23 -4.66 19.36 -5.82
C SER A 23 -4.61 18.68 -7.19
N ARG A 24 -3.60 17.83 -7.39
CA ARG A 24 -3.42 17.01 -8.59
C ARG A 24 -4.00 15.63 -8.36
N TYR A 25 -5.14 15.34 -8.99
CA TYR A 25 -5.72 14.00 -8.98
C TYR A 25 -5.29 13.24 -10.23
N LYS A 26 -4.52 12.16 -10.04
CA LYS A 26 -4.16 11.22 -11.10
C LYS A 26 -5.21 10.11 -11.14
N GLU A 27 -5.52 9.62 -12.34
CA GLU A 27 -6.38 8.45 -12.53
C GLU A 27 -7.84 8.65 -12.06
N THR A 28 -8.43 9.79 -12.41
CA THR A 28 -9.83 10.12 -12.06
C THR A 28 -10.76 10.18 -13.27
N PHE A 29 -12.05 10.04 -13.00
CA PHE A 29 -13.13 10.20 -13.97
C PHE A 29 -14.26 11.01 -13.33
N THR A 30 -15.11 11.63 -14.16
CA THR A 30 -16.27 12.38 -13.67
C THR A 30 -17.46 11.44 -13.45
N GLY A 31 -18.40 11.82 -12.58
CA GLY A 31 -19.61 11.04 -12.35
C GLY A 31 -20.41 10.83 -13.64
N SER A 32 -20.57 11.90 -14.43
CA SER A 32 -21.16 11.85 -15.77
C SER A 32 -20.45 10.88 -16.73
N ALA A 33 -19.11 10.82 -16.72
CA ALA A 33 -18.36 9.90 -17.56
C ALA A 33 -18.55 8.43 -17.15
N LEU A 34 -18.72 8.14 -15.86
CA LEU A 34 -19.05 6.79 -15.40
C LEU A 34 -20.46 6.39 -15.85
N VAL A 35 -21.44 7.29 -15.72
CA VAL A 35 -22.82 7.05 -16.16
C VAL A 35 -22.87 6.77 -17.66
N ASP A 36 -22.21 7.61 -18.47
CA ASP A 36 -22.13 7.43 -19.92
C ASP A 36 -21.48 6.09 -20.28
N TRP A 37 -20.42 5.71 -19.56
CA TRP A 37 -19.70 4.45 -19.78
C TRP A 37 -20.57 3.23 -19.43
N LEU A 38 -21.31 3.26 -18.31
CA LEU A 38 -22.21 2.18 -17.91
C LEU A 38 -23.31 1.92 -18.96
N ILE A 39 -23.90 3.00 -19.48
CA ILE A 39 -24.94 2.92 -20.53
C ILE A 39 -24.33 2.42 -21.84
N SER A 40 -23.20 2.99 -22.27
CA SER A 40 -22.54 2.63 -23.53
C SER A 40 -22.08 1.16 -23.55
N ASN A 41 -21.82 0.58 -22.39
CA ASN A 41 -21.43 -0.83 -22.24
C ASN A 41 -22.62 -1.78 -22.00
N GLY A 42 -23.85 -1.26 -21.97
CA GLY A 42 -25.06 -2.05 -21.77
C GLY A 42 -25.29 -2.53 -20.34
N PHE A 43 -24.66 -1.91 -19.33
CA PHE A 43 -24.88 -2.24 -17.93
C PHE A 43 -26.11 -1.55 -17.34
N ALA A 44 -26.58 -0.47 -17.96
CA ALA A 44 -27.78 0.27 -17.59
C ALA A 44 -28.51 0.78 -18.84
N VAL A 45 -29.84 0.85 -18.83
CA VAL A 45 -30.63 1.39 -19.95
C VAL A 45 -31.04 2.85 -19.76
N SER A 46 -30.81 3.41 -18.58
CA SER A 46 -31.08 4.82 -18.25
C SER A 46 -30.01 5.41 -17.34
N ARG A 47 -29.94 6.76 -17.29
CA ARG A 47 -29.04 7.45 -16.34
C ARG A 47 -29.39 7.16 -14.89
N PHE A 48 -30.69 6.98 -14.60
CA PHE A 48 -31.15 6.61 -13.26
C PHE A 48 -30.59 5.26 -12.82
N GLU A 49 -30.72 4.23 -13.66
CA GLU A 49 -30.14 2.90 -13.37
C GLU A 49 -28.61 2.95 -13.26
N ALA A 50 -27.96 3.72 -14.12
CA ALA A 50 -26.51 3.90 -14.08
C ALA A 50 -26.04 4.58 -12.78
N VAL A 51 -26.79 5.57 -12.28
CA VAL A 51 -26.53 6.20 -10.97
C VAL A 51 -26.73 5.20 -9.84
N THR A 52 -27.80 4.39 -9.86
CA THR A 52 -28.01 3.34 -8.86
C THR A 52 -26.84 2.36 -8.83
N LEU A 53 -26.38 1.89 -9.99
CA LEU A 53 -25.22 1.01 -10.08
C LEU A 53 -23.92 1.69 -9.62
N ALA A 54 -23.73 2.97 -9.94
CA ALA A 54 -22.56 3.72 -9.49
C ALA A 54 -22.56 3.95 -7.97
N SER A 55 -23.72 4.21 -7.35
CA SER A 55 -23.87 4.23 -5.89
C SER A 55 -23.50 2.90 -5.26
N MET A 56 -23.97 1.77 -5.82
CA MET A 56 -23.59 0.43 -5.33
C MET A 56 -22.08 0.17 -5.47
N LEU A 57 -21.46 0.57 -6.57
CA LEU A 57 -20.00 0.47 -6.76
C LEU A 57 -19.23 1.29 -5.71
N MET A 58 -19.80 2.40 -5.24
CA MET A 58 -19.20 3.25 -4.22
C MET A 58 -19.37 2.64 -2.81
N GLU A 59 -20.56 2.12 -2.50
CA GLU A 59 -20.87 1.42 -1.24
C GLU A 59 -19.99 0.18 -1.05
N GLU A 60 -19.83 -0.62 -2.10
CA GLU A 60 -18.94 -1.79 -2.13
C GLU A 60 -17.44 -1.42 -2.23
N ASN A 61 -17.12 -0.12 -2.19
CA ASN A 61 -15.76 0.40 -2.19
C ASN A 61 -14.95 -0.08 -3.41
N PHE A 62 -15.59 -0.10 -4.58
CA PHE A 62 -14.93 -0.24 -5.89
C PHE A 62 -14.58 1.11 -6.51
N ILE A 63 -15.29 2.18 -6.15
CA ILE A 63 -14.98 3.57 -6.51
C ILE A 63 -15.08 4.47 -5.27
N LYS A 64 -14.34 5.58 -5.25
CA LYS A 64 -14.35 6.53 -4.13
C LYS A 64 -14.41 7.99 -4.62
N PRO A 65 -15.11 8.89 -3.91
CA PRO A 65 -15.15 10.31 -4.21
C PRO A 65 -13.80 10.95 -3.88
N VAL A 66 -13.35 11.89 -4.71
CA VAL A 66 -12.04 12.56 -4.53
C VAL A 66 -12.07 14.07 -4.78
N GLY A 67 -13.05 14.58 -5.51
CA GLY A 67 -13.22 16.03 -5.75
C GLY A 67 -14.02 16.69 -4.64
N SER A 68 -14.00 18.03 -4.60
CA SER A 68 -14.73 18.81 -3.59
C SER A 68 -16.24 18.52 -3.66
N ARG A 69 -16.78 18.48 -4.89
CA ARG A 69 -18.21 18.24 -5.13
C ARG A 69 -18.67 16.83 -4.71
N SER A 70 -17.92 15.80 -5.09
CA SER A 70 -18.22 14.41 -4.73
C SER A 70 -18.01 14.12 -3.23
N THR A 71 -17.06 14.81 -2.59
CA THR A 71 -16.79 14.65 -1.15
C THR A 71 -17.86 15.34 -0.30
N GLU A 72 -18.38 16.47 -0.77
CA GLU A 72 -19.53 17.14 -0.15
C GLU A 72 -20.78 16.26 -0.17
N ALA A 73 -21.02 15.55 -1.27
CA ALA A 73 -22.15 14.64 -1.42
C ALA A 73 -22.16 13.48 -0.40
N MET A 74 -20.99 13.11 0.15
CA MET A 74 -20.91 12.09 1.20
C MET A 74 -21.55 12.48 2.52
N ARG A 75 -21.95 13.75 2.68
CA ARG A 75 -22.63 14.23 3.89
C ARG A 75 -24.13 13.92 3.88
N TYR A 76 -24.71 13.53 2.74
CA TYR A 76 -26.10 13.14 2.64
C TYR A 76 -26.31 11.71 3.16
N SER A 77 -27.40 11.51 3.91
CA SER A 77 -27.73 10.20 4.50
C SER A 77 -28.30 9.21 3.48
N ASP A 78 -28.86 9.70 2.38
CA ASP A 78 -29.41 8.86 1.31
C ASP A 78 -28.29 8.40 0.36
N LEU A 79 -28.12 7.08 0.22
CA LEU A 79 -27.12 6.45 -0.66
C LEU A 79 -27.33 6.81 -2.14
N SER A 80 -28.56 7.12 -2.55
CA SER A 80 -28.88 7.57 -3.90
C SER A 80 -28.43 9.02 -4.17
N GLU A 81 -28.19 9.81 -3.12
CA GLU A 81 -27.73 11.21 -3.21
C GLU A 81 -26.20 11.35 -3.07
N GLN A 82 -25.50 10.29 -2.67
CA GLN A 82 -24.04 10.32 -2.46
C GLN A 82 -23.25 10.25 -3.78
N PHE A 83 -23.76 9.55 -4.79
CA PHE A 83 -23.17 9.56 -6.14
C PHE A 83 -23.84 10.62 -7.01
N LEU A 84 -23.03 11.45 -7.67
CA LEU A 84 -23.50 12.56 -8.50
C LEU A 84 -23.20 12.31 -9.97
N ASP A 85 -24.24 12.27 -10.79
CA ASP A 85 -24.15 12.30 -12.25
C ASP A 85 -23.84 13.72 -12.75
N ASP A 86 -22.62 14.17 -12.47
CA ASP A 86 -22.19 15.54 -12.67
C ASP A 86 -20.80 15.57 -13.35
N SER A 87 -20.52 16.61 -14.13
CA SER A 87 -19.23 16.76 -14.84
C SER A 87 -18.10 17.33 -13.98
N THR A 88 -18.43 17.87 -12.81
CA THR A 88 -17.52 18.43 -11.82
C THR A 88 -17.29 17.50 -10.63
N ALA A 89 -18.13 16.48 -10.45
CA ALA A 89 -17.93 15.45 -9.42
C ALA A 89 -16.85 14.45 -9.85
N LEU A 90 -15.74 14.40 -9.12
CA LEU A 90 -14.59 13.54 -9.44
C LEU A 90 -14.55 12.28 -8.57
N TYR A 91 -14.38 11.14 -9.22
CA TYR A 91 -14.26 9.83 -8.61
C TYR A 91 -12.97 9.14 -9.05
N MET A 92 -12.52 8.16 -8.28
CA MET A 92 -11.43 7.27 -8.67
C MET A 92 -11.77 5.82 -8.34
N LEU A 93 -11.16 4.88 -9.06
CA LEU A 93 -11.24 3.46 -8.72
C LEU A 93 -10.61 3.24 -7.34
N ALA A 94 -11.33 2.58 -6.44
CA ALA A 94 -10.78 2.19 -5.15
C ALA A 94 -9.70 1.13 -5.35
N GLU A 95 -8.60 1.23 -4.61
CA GLU A 95 -7.41 0.38 -4.72
C GLU A 95 -7.70 -1.14 -4.55
N SER A 96 -8.88 -1.51 -4.04
CA SER A 96 -9.40 -2.89 -3.91
C SER A 96 -9.99 -3.47 -5.20
N SER A 97 -10.47 -2.63 -6.13
CA SER A 97 -11.02 -3.07 -7.42
C SER A 97 -9.94 -3.50 -8.41
N ASN A 98 -8.73 -2.99 -8.22
CA ASN A 98 -7.52 -3.28 -8.95
C ASN A 98 -6.84 -4.57 -8.48
N LYS A 99 -7.55 -5.70 -8.49
CA LYS A 99 -6.83 -6.99 -8.53
C LYS A 99 -6.08 -7.19 -9.85
N HIS A 100 -6.34 -6.34 -10.85
CA HIS A 100 -5.42 -6.04 -11.94
C HIS A 100 -5.32 -4.53 -12.15
N ALA A 101 -4.18 -3.95 -11.75
CA ALA A 101 -3.65 -2.62 -12.13
C ALA A 101 -3.89 -1.38 -11.22
N SER A 102 -3.43 -1.42 -9.96
CA SER A 102 -2.73 -0.30 -9.26
C SER A 102 -2.94 -0.35 -7.73
N SER A 103 -2.01 -1.06 -7.11
CA SER A 103 -1.45 -0.91 -5.76
C SER A 103 -1.95 0.25 -4.85
N LYS A 104 -2.64 -0.08 -3.74
CA LYS A 104 -2.04 0.19 -2.40
C LYS A 104 -0.57 -0.14 -2.57
N GLU A 105 0.44 0.69 -2.24
CA GLU A 105 1.87 0.33 -2.35
C GLU A 105 2.14 -1.10 -1.82
N GLU A 106 1.84 -2.06 -2.66
CA GLU A 106 1.96 -3.47 -2.50
C GLU A 106 3.31 -3.58 -3.13
N VAL A 107 4.33 -3.58 -2.27
CA VAL A 107 5.68 -3.79 -2.73
C VAL A 107 5.62 -5.02 -3.64
N GLN A 108 5.81 -4.77 -4.94
CA GLN A 108 5.62 -5.78 -5.97
C GLN A 108 6.93 -6.55 -5.99
N PHE A 109 7.05 -7.51 -5.07
CA PHE A 109 8.22 -8.36 -4.99
C PHE A 109 8.27 -9.19 -6.24
N ASN A 110 9.38 -9.12 -6.96
CA ASN A 110 9.61 -10.04 -8.06
C ASN A 110 9.74 -11.45 -7.45
N THR A 111 9.10 -12.46 -8.04
CA THR A 111 9.20 -13.86 -7.57
C THR A 111 10.66 -14.30 -7.42
N ALA A 112 11.56 -13.75 -8.25
CA ALA A 112 13.00 -13.97 -8.13
C ALA A 112 13.60 -13.44 -6.80
N GLU A 113 13.09 -12.34 -6.23
CA GLU A 113 13.57 -11.83 -4.93
C GLU A 113 13.16 -12.76 -3.77
N LEU A 114 12.05 -13.47 -3.95
CA LEU A 114 11.52 -14.43 -2.99
C LEU A 114 12.12 -15.84 -3.15
N SER A 115 12.86 -16.11 -4.22
CA SER A 115 13.39 -17.45 -4.51
C SER A 115 14.64 -17.80 -3.70
N GLY A 116 15.25 -16.85 -3.00
CA GLY A 116 16.48 -17.09 -2.24
C GLY A 116 16.28 -18.03 -1.06
N THR A 117 17.34 -18.78 -0.74
CA THR A 117 17.37 -19.74 0.37
C THR A 117 17.19 -19.02 1.70
N ILE A 118 16.23 -19.46 2.50
CA ILE A 118 15.98 -18.87 3.82
C ILE A 118 17.12 -19.26 4.76
N VAL A 119 17.86 -18.27 5.24
CA VAL A 119 18.98 -18.46 6.19
C VAL A 119 18.57 -18.18 7.63
N LYS A 120 17.60 -17.29 7.85
CA LYS A 120 17.03 -16.99 9.17
C LYS A 120 15.62 -16.44 9.04
N GLN A 121 14.76 -16.80 9.97
CA GLN A 121 13.42 -16.21 10.11
C GLN A 121 13.08 -16.03 11.60
N GLY A 122 12.24 -15.06 11.91
CA GLY A 122 11.81 -14.79 13.28
C GLY A 122 10.97 -13.52 13.38
N PHE A 123 10.45 -13.22 14.57
CA PHE A 123 9.64 -12.04 14.80
C PHE A 123 10.49 -10.92 15.39
N LEU A 124 10.46 -9.76 14.75
CA LEU A 124 11.15 -8.56 15.23
C LEU A 124 10.17 -7.38 15.25
N VAL A 125 10.52 -6.34 15.99
CA VAL A 125 9.75 -5.10 16.00
C VAL A 125 10.44 -4.08 15.12
N LYS A 126 9.74 -3.55 14.11
CA LYS A 126 10.28 -2.51 13.23
C LYS A 126 9.60 -1.17 13.44
N GLN A 127 10.35 -0.09 13.29
CA GLN A 127 9.79 1.24 13.21
C GLN A 127 9.15 1.46 11.83
N GLY A 128 8.00 2.14 11.80
CA GLY A 128 7.37 2.60 10.56
C GLY A 128 8.12 3.76 9.93
N HIS A 129 8.09 3.86 8.59
CA HIS A 129 8.83 4.88 7.85
C HIS A 129 8.13 6.25 7.89
N LYS A 130 6.86 6.30 7.45
CA LYS A 130 6.00 7.52 7.44
C LYS A 130 5.48 7.87 8.84
N ARG A 131 4.81 6.92 9.51
CA ARG A 131 4.41 7.04 10.93
C ARG A 131 5.37 6.20 11.75
N LYS A 132 6.10 6.83 12.67
CA LYS A 132 7.18 6.21 13.46
C LYS A 132 6.70 5.25 14.55
N ASN A 133 5.62 4.52 14.30
CA ASN A 133 5.06 3.52 15.20
C ASN A 133 5.86 2.22 15.08
N TRP A 134 5.98 1.50 16.19
CA TRP A 134 6.63 0.20 16.25
C TRP A 134 5.61 -0.91 15.96
N LYS A 135 5.96 -1.84 15.07
CA LYS A 135 5.09 -2.97 14.69
C LYS A 135 5.87 -4.27 14.69
N VAL A 136 5.26 -5.31 15.26
CA VAL A 136 5.76 -6.69 15.14
C VAL A 136 5.60 -7.15 13.70
N ARG A 137 6.66 -7.75 13.15
CA ARG A 137 6.69 -8.34 11.81
C ARG A 137 7.48 -9.65 11.84
N LYS A 138 7.03 -10.64 11.05
CA LYS A 138 7.85 -11.83 10.78
C LYS A 138 8.87 -11.46 9.72
N PHE A 139 10.15 -11.44 10.07
CA PHE A 139 11.25 -11.22 9.14
C PHE A 139 11.75 -12.55 8.58
N VAL A 140 12.10 -12.54 7.28
CA VAL A 140 12.66 -13.67 6.55
C VAL A 140 13.88 -13.17 5.77
N LEU A 141 15.05 -13.63 6.19
CA LEU A 141 16.34 -13.37 5.57
C LEU A 141 16.64 -14.46 4.55
N ARG A 142 16.96 -14.04 3.32
CA ARG A 142 17.26 -14.92 2.20
C ARG A 142 18.67 -14.64 1.67
N ALA A 143 19.37 -15.69 1.28
CA ALA A 143 20.61 -15.64 0.51
C ALA A 143 20.35 -16.13 -0.91
N ASP A 144 21.10 -15.60 -1.89
CA ASP A 144 21.04 -15.97 -3.32
C ASP A 144 19.62 -16.05 -3.93
N PRO A 145 18.93 -14.90 -4.13
CA PRO A 145 19.44 -13.53 -3.94
C PRO A 145 19.32 -13.01 -2.50
N ALA A 146 20.27 -12.15 -2.11
CA ALA A 146 20.37 -11.54 -0.80
C ALA A 146 19.27 -10.48 -0.56
N PHE A 147 18.23 -10.87 0.19
CA PHE A 147 17.08 -10.03 0.51
C PHE A 147 16.60 -10.22 1.95
N LEU A 148 16.09 -9.15 2.54
CA LEU A 148 15.36 -9.19 3.80
C LEU A 148 13.91 -8.78 3.58
N HIS A 149 12.99 -9.73 3.79
CA HIS A 149 11.55 -9.53 3.67
C HIS A 149 10.88 -9.52 5.04
N TYR A 150 9.74 -8.83 5.17
CA TYR A 150 8.94 -8.85 6.38
C TYR A 150 7.43 -8.93 6.10
N TYR A 151 6.73 -9.72 6.90
CA TYR A 151 5.31 -10.10 6.72
C TYR A 151 4.47 -9.59 7.89
N ASP A 152 3.17 -9.36 7.64
CA ASP A 152 2.21 -9.06 8.71
C ASP A 152 1.82 -10.38 9.38
N PRO A 153 2.19 -10.62 10.65
CA PRO A 153 1.92 -11.89 11.29
C PRO A 153 0.42 -12.14 11.54
N THR A 154 -0.42 -11.11 11.42
CA THR A 154 -1.87 -11.23 11.58
C THR A 154 -2.61 -11.56 10.28
N LYS A 155 -1.89 -11.66 9.15
CA LYS A 155 -2.47 -11.98 7.85
C LYS A 155 -2.11 -13.41 7.49
N GLU A 156 -3.08 -14.15 6.94
CA GLU A 156 -2.86 -15.49 6.38
C GLU A 156 -2.20 -15.47 4.98
N GLU A 157 -1.97 -14.27 4.43
CA GLU A 157 -1.31 -14.08 3.14
C GLU A 157 0.18 -14.45 3.20
N ASN A 158 0.64 -15.31 2.27
CA ASN A 158 2.07 -15.62 2.07
C ASN A 158 2.85 -14.51 1.33
N ARG A 159 2.38 -13.25 1.42
CA ARG A 159 2.98 -12.11 0.72
C ARG A 159 3.67 -11.18 1.71
N PRO A 160 4.90 -10.71 1.44
CA PRO A 160 5.55 -9.75 2.33
C PRO A 160 4.81 -8.41 2.30
N VAL A 161 4.87 -7.70 3.42
CA VAL A 161 4.40 -6.30 3.53
C VAL A 161 5.48 -5.34 3.02
N GLY A 162 6.73 -5.76 3.05
CA GLY A 162 7.87 -4.98 2.64
C GLY A 162 9.13 -5.83 2.60
N GLY A 163 10.15 -5.32 1.94
CA GLY A 163 11.45 -5.98 1.84
C GLY A 163 12.41 -5.12 1.04
N PHE A 164 13.69 -5.47 1.13
CA PHE A 164 14.75 -4.77 0.41
C PHE A 164 15.93 -5.70 0.16
N SER A 165 16.65 -5.43 -0.93
CA SER A 165 17.93 -6.08 -1.20
C SER A 165 18.94 -5.68 -0.15
N LEU A 166 19.73 -6.65 0.32
CA LEU A 166 20.80 -6.40 1.27
C LEU A 166 22.06 -5.85 0.60
N ARG A 167 22.21 -6.03 -0.71
CA ARG A 167 23.39 -5.60 -1.45
C ARG A 167 23.61 -4.08 -1.32
N GLY A 168 24.77 -3.71 -0.76
CA GLY A 168 25.14 -2.32 -0.49
C GLY A 168 24.45 -1.73 0.74
N CYS A 169 23.88 -2.56 1.63
CA CYS A 169 23.39 -2.11 2.92
C CYS A 169 24.53 -1.93 3.94
N LEU A 170 24.32 -1.05 4.90
CA LEU A 170 25.14 -0.94 6.10
C LEU A 170 24.31 -1.39 7.30
N ILE A 171 24.85 -2.28 8.12
CA ILE A 171 24.21 -2.74 9.35
C ILE A 171 25.04 -2.32 10.57
N SER A 172 24.38 -1.88 11.63
CA SER A 172 25.04 -1.49 12.88
C SER A 172 24.16 -1.77 14.09
N ALA A 173 24.77 -2.27 15.16
CA ALA A 173 24.12 -2.29 16.48
C ALA A 173 23.92 -0.85 16.97
N LEU A 174 22.82 -0.60 17.68
CA LEU A 174 22.61 0.65 18.41
C LEU A 174 22.81 0.36 19.90
N GLU A 175 23.66 1.16 20.54
CA GLU A 175 23.93 1.03 21.97
C GLU A 175 22.72 1.43 22.80
N ASP A 176 22.64 0.88 24.01
CA ASP A 176 21.50 1.03 24.91
C ASP A 176 21.53 2.40 25.66
N ASN A 177 22.48 3.27 25.31
CA ASN A 177 22.77 4.55 25.97
C ASN A 177 21.84 5.67 25.52
N GLY A 178 20.53 5.47 25.66
CA GLY A 178 19.49 6.43 25.32
C GLY A 178 18.74 6.09 24.03
N VAL A 179 17.93 7.04 23.54
CA VAL A 179 17.14 6.87 22.32
C VAL A 179 17.95 7.38 21.12
N PRO A 180 18.33 6.53 20.15
CA PRO A 180 19.11 6.95 18.99
C PRO A 180 18.38 8.01 18.15
N ALA A 181 19.12 8.94 17.55
CA ALA A 181 18.55 9.96 16.67
C ALA A 181 17.73 9.31 15.54
N GLY A 182 16.45 9.68 15.41
CA GLY A 182 15.51 9.10 14.44
C GLY A 182 14.58 8.01 14.98
N VAL A 183 14.90 7.44 16.16
CA VAL A 183 13.98 6.59 16.92
C VAL A 183 13.01 7.47 17.72
N LYS A 184 11.70 7.20 17.61
CA LYS A 184 10.66 7.85 18.43
C LYS A 184 9.99 6.82 19.35
N GLY A 185 9.67 7.23 20.58
CA GLY A 185 9.00 6.43 21.60
C GLY A 185 9.95 5.85 22.67
N ASN A 186 9.39 5.19 23.69
CA ASN A 186 10.12 4.56 24.80
C ASN A 186 10.73 3.19 24.44
N VAL A 187 11.27 3.04 23.23
CA VAL A 187 11.90 1.79 22.80
C VAL A 187 13.37 1.84 23.18
N GLN A 188 13.75 1.07 24.20
CA GLN A 188 15.10 0.97 24.71
C GLN A 188 15.59 -0.48 24.61
N GLY A 189 16.87 -0.66 24.32
CA GLY A 189 17.51 -1.98 24.31
C GLY A 189 17.37 -2.77 23.01
N ASN A 190 18.41 -3.55 22.69
CA ASN A 190 18.39 -4.59 21.64
C ASN A 190 18.07 -4.08 20.21
N LEU A 191 18.37 -2.82 19.94
CA LEU A 191 18.16 -2.21 18.63
C LEU A 191 19.36 -2.42 17.70
N PHE A 192 19.06 -2.51 16.42
CA PHE A 192 20.02 -2.38 15.33
C PHE A 192 19.40 -1.60 14.18
N LYS A 193 20.24 -0.98 13.36
CA LYS A 193 19.82 -0.26 12.15
C LYS A 193 20.38 -0.90 10.90
N ILE A 194 19.59 -0.84 9.83
CA ILE A 194 20.03 -1.13 8.46
C ILE A 194 19.81 0.11 7.61
N ILE A 195 20.87 0.61 6.99
CA ILE A 195 20.82 1.70 6.02
C ILE A 195 20.95 1.07 4.64
N THR A 196 19.96 1.26 3.79
CA THR A 196 20.00 0.76 2.41
C THR A 196 20.88 1.63 1.52
N LYS A 197 21.27 1.13 0.35
CA LYS A 197 22.00 1.90 -0.67
C LYS A 197 21.31 3.22 -1.10
N ASN A 198 20.00 3.33 -0.89
CA ASN A 198 19.20 4.51 -1.18
C ASN A 198 18.97 5.39 0.08
N ASP A 199 19.80 5.23 1.10
CA ASP A 199 19.76 5.96 2.38
C ASP A 199 18.42 5.83 3.14
N ILE A 200 17.71 4.70 2.95
CA ILE A 200 16.53 4.37 3.77
C ILE A 200 17.00 3.69 5.05
N HIS A 201 16.63 4.25 6.20
CA HIS A 201 17.01 3.76 7.52
C HIS A 201 15.90 2.90 8.12
N TYR A 202 16.22 1.64 8.40
CA TYR A 202 15.36 0.68 9.08
C TYR A 202 15.86 0.51 10.52
N TYR A 203 15.04 0.91 11.49
CA TYR A 203 15.27 0.63 12.91
C TYR A 203 14.49 -0.62 13.30
N ILE A 204 15.20 -1.61 13.84
CA ILE A 204 14.67 -2.92 14.19
C ILE A 204 15.11 -3.27 15.60
N GLN A 205 14.20 -3.82 16.39
CA GLN A 205 14.44 -4.29 17.74
C GLN A 205 14.23 -5.80 17.82
N ALA A 206 15.19 -6.48 18.44
CA ALA A 206 15.10 -7.89 18.81
C ALA A 206 14.59 -8.07 20.25
N SER A 207 14.10 -9.26 20.58
CA SER A 207 13.63 -9.58 21.93
C SER A 207 14.75 -9.63 22.97
N SER A 208 15.99 -9.91 22.53
CA SER A 208 17.16 -10.02 23.40
C SER A 208 18.43 -9.55 22.71
N LYS A 209 19.47 -9.26 23.51
CA LYS A 209 20.82 -8.92 23.01
C LYS A 209 21.41 -10.05 22.17
N ALA A 210 21.20 -11.30 22.59
CA ALA A 210 21.64 -12.48 21.85
C ALA A 210 20.93 -12.59 20.49
N GLU A 211 19.60 -12.42 20.45
CA GLU A 211 18.85 -12.44 19.19
C GLU A 211 19.31 -11.29 18.27
N ARG A 212 19.53 -10.08 18.80
CA ARG A 212 20.10 -8.96 18.03
C ARG A 212 21.42 -9.35 17.38
N THR A 213 22.36 -9.89 18.16
CA THR A 213 23.67 -10.30 17.66
C THR A 213 23.53 -11.35 16.55
N GLN A 214 22.71 -12.37 16.75
CA GLN A 214 22.46 -13.41 15.74
C GLN A 214 21.88 -12.85 14.43
N TRP A 215 20.97 -11.87 14.50
CA TRP A 215 20.44 -11.23 13.29
C TRP A 215 21.50 -10.40 12.58
N ILE A 216 22.32 -9.63 13.32
CA ILE A 216 23.41 -8.86 12.71
C ILE A 216 24.43 -9.79 12.04
N GLU A 217 24.84 -10.85 12.72
CA GLU A 217 25.80 -11.83 12.19
C GLU A 217 25.26 -12.60 10.98
N ALA A 218 23.95 -12.88 10.95
CA ALA A 218 23.33 -13.52 9.79
C ALA A 218 23.19 -12.57 8.59
N ILE A 219 22.96 -11.27 8.82
CA ILE A 219 22.77 -10.28 7.74
C ILE A 219 24.10 -9.80 7.17
N LYS A 220 25.13 -9.61 8.01
CA LYS A 220 26.41 -9.00 7.63
C LYS A 220 27.13 -9.66 6.43
N PRO A 221 27.11 -10.99 6.24
CA PRO A 221 27.71 -11.63 5.06
C PRO A 221 26.95 -11.37 3.75
N LEU A 222 25.71 -10.86 3.83
CA LEU A 222 24.79 -10.69 2.70
C LEU A 222 24.67 -9.22 2.24
N THR A 223 25.37 -8.30 2.91
CA THR A 223 25.35 -6.86 2.61
C THR A 223 26.40 -6.43 1.61
#